data_AF-A0A935BNK0-F1
#
_entry.id   AF-A0A935BNK0-F1
#
_cell.length_a   1.000
_cell.length_b   1.000
_cell.length_c   1.000
_cell.angle_alpha   90.00
_cell.angle_beta   90.00
_cell.angle_gamma   90.00
#
_symmetry.space_group_name_H-M   'P 1'
#
loop_
_entity.id
_entity.type
_entity.pdbx_description
1 polymer ?
#
loop_
_entity_poly.entity_id
_entity_poly.type
_entity_poly.pdbx_seq_one_letter_code
_entity_poly.pdbx_strand_id
1 'polypeptide(L)'
;MAADVKTHLYEWSTTESSNLPVGSTVVSTNLDDNLRMIQKVVRDLSAPTTLAAGTSTDLGSKDETFITLTGSAATVTALGTVSAGIYKWVIFNAAHVLTHNATSLILPSAANITAASGDVACFVSLGSGNWRCVSYTRASGNNVLNASTFGDGTVGAPSITFAADLDTGLYRSGTNTVNVAAGGASVASFAAAVGITPTTTFTVSGGTTITLTPGEGGALTINPLGTGVTGGDINLISGAGSTTGGTVKLQAGAGGITSGNIDFWRNITTSPRYGSRPRGILVGISGGSAEYPTITLVAAHHRPSSGLIWRSRSLSGPHLGPRQSWLTSIRTTQRRRW
;
A
#
# COMPACT_ATOMS: atom_id res chain seq x y z
N MET A 1 55.73 57.09 9.02
CA MET A 1 56.10 56.21 7.90
C MET A 1 54.89 55.34 7.59
N ALA A 2 54.58 55.05 6.32
CA ALA A 2 53.59 54.02 6.01
C ALA A 2 54.19 52.63 6.29
N ALA A 3 53.35 51.61 6.49
CA ALA A 3 53.84 50.24 6.57
C ALA A 3 54.22 49.75 5.16
N ASP A 4 55.41 49.15 4.99
CA ASP A 4 55.80 48.48 3.74
C ASP A 4 55.24 47.06 3.69
N VAL A 5 53.91 46.97 3.80
CA VAL A 5 53.12 45.74 3.75
C VAL A 5 51.83 46.07 3.00
N LYS A 6 51.38 45.16 2.13
CA LYS A 6 50.15 45.33 1.36
C LYS A 6 48.93 45.44 2.28
N THR A 7 48.03 46.39 2.00
CA THR A 7 46.88 46.70 2.88
C THR A 7 45.72 45.71 2.75
N HIS A 8 45.75 44.81 1.76
CA HIS A 8 44.69 43.84 1.55
C HIS A 8 45.21 42.40 1.40
N LEU A 9 44.55 41.45 2.08
CA LEU A 9 44.93 40.03 2.09
C LEU A 9 44.94 39.38 0.70
N TYR A 10 44.15 39.88 -0.26
CA TYR A 10 44.16 39.39 -1.64
C TYR A 10 45.42 39.78 -2.43
N GLU A 11 46.21 40.75 -1.95
CA GLU A 11 47.52 41.10 -2.49
C GLU A 11 48.67 40.27 -1.88
N TRP A 12 48.41 39.50 -0.82
CA TRP A 12 49.41 38.68 -0.15
C TRP A 12 49.57 37.33 -0.89
N SER A 13 50.77 36.76 -0.81
CA SER A 13 51.16 35.52 -1.50
C SER A 13 51.44 34.37 -0.53
N THR A 14 51.09 33.15 -0.95
CA THR A 14 51.50 31.89 -0.31
C THR A 14 52.98 31.56 -0.60
N THR A 15 53.63 32.32 -1.48
CA THR A 15 55.09 32.31 -1.69
C THR A 15 55.72 33.45 -0.90
N GLU A 16 56.45 33.10 0.16
CA GLU A 16 57.08 34.04 1.12
C GLU A 16 57.89 35.15 0.44
N SER A 17 58.74 34.82 -0.54
CA SER A 17 59.59 35.77 -1.27
C SER A 17 58.83 36.74 -2.17
N SER A 18 57.51 36.60 -2.30
CA SER A 18 56.62 37.53 -3.03
C SER A 18 55.88 38.51 -2.11
N ASN A 19 56.05 38.42 -0.79
CA ASN A 19 55.48 39.35 0.19
C ASN A 19 56.43 40.54 0.45
N LEU A 20 55.97 41.57 1.18
CA LEU A 20 56.75 42.76 1.55
C LEU A 20 56.98 42.82 3.07
N PRO A 21 58.02 43.49 3.60
CA PRO A 21 59.04 44.24 2.89
C PRO A 21 60.01 43.32 2.14
N VAL A 22 60.52 43.80 1.01
CA VAL A 22 61.77 43.27 0.43
C VAL A 22 62.96 43.98 1.11
N GLY A 23 64.06 43.26 1.31
CA GLY A 23 65.17 43.64 2.21
C GLY A 23 65.96 44.93 1.93
N SER A 24 65.46 45.83 1.08
CA SER A 24 65.94 47.20 0.92
C SER A 24 65.57 48.13 2.08
N THR A 25 64.53 47.82 2.86
CA THR A 25 64.14 48.61 4.04
C THR A 25 64.85 48.09 5.30
N VAL A 26 65.75 48.89 5.87
CA VAL A 26 66.42 48.56 7.14
C VAL A 26 65.46 48.76 8.32
N VAL A 27 64.69 47.72 8.64
CA VAL A 27 63.79 47.70 9.83
C VAL A 27 64.52 47.08 11.02
N SER A 28 64.94 45.81 10.91
CA SER A 28 65.99 45.17 11.73
C SER A 28 66.39 43.83 11.09
N THR A 29 67.44 43.18 11.61
CA THR A 29 67.95 41.89 11.09
C THR A 29 66.86 40.80 11.10
N ASN A 30 66.62 40.19 9.94
CA ASN A 30 65.68 39.09 9.70
C ASN A 30 64.20 39.41 10.02
N LEU A 31 63.85 40.66 10.33
CA LEU A 31 62.47 41.04 10.63
C LEU A 31 61.60 41.06 9.36
N ASP A 32 62.18 41.38 8.20
CA ASP A 32 61.51 41.30 6.92
C ASP A 32 61.22 39.85 6.50
N ASP A 33 62.13 38.90 6.72
CA ASP A 33 61.85 37.46 6.57
C ASP A 33 60.69 37.02 7.48
N ASN A 34 60.76 37.35 8.78
CA ASN A 34 59.70 37.02 9.74
C ASN A 34 58.33 37.61 9.34
N LEU A 35 58.30 38.84 8.84
CA LEU A 35 57.08 39.48 8.33
C LEU A 35 56.56 38.78 7.06
N ARG A 36 57.44 38.44 6.12
CA ARG A 36 57.09 37.73 4.88
C ARG A 36 56.54 36.32 5.16
N MET A 37 57.10 35.61 6.14
CA MET A 37 56.61 34.32 6.64
C MET A 37 55.23 34.44 7.29
N ILE A 38 55.01 35.45 8.16
CA ILE A 38 53.70 35.70 8.78
C ILE A 38 52.64 35.98 7.71
N GLN A 39 52.96 36.78 6.68
CA GLN A 39 52.04 37.01 5.55
C GLN A 39 51.73 35.75 4.78
N LYS A 40 52.71 34.87 4.53
CA LYS A 40 52.50 33.56 3.90
C LYS A 40 51.50 32.72 4.69
N VAL A 41 51.75 32.52 5.99
CA VAL A 41 50.90 31.70 6.87
C VAL A 41 49.48 32.27 6.99
N VAL A 42 49.34 33.60 7.11
CA VAL A 42 48.02 34.25 7.14
C VAL A 42 47.32 34.15 5.78
N ARG A 43 48.06 34.16 4.67
CA ARG A 43 47.52 34.00 3.32
C ARG A 43 47.01 32.58 3.05
N ASP A 44 47.64 31.56 3.61
CA ASP A 44 47.22 30.15 3.51
C ASP A 44 45.81 29.93 4.11
N LEU A 45 45.47 30.67 5.17
CA LEU A 45 44.12 30.65 5.79
C LEU A 45 43.00 31.06 4.82
N SER A 46 43.33 31.65 3.67
CA SER A 46 42.41 32.02 2.58
C SER A 46 42.90 31.51 1.22
N ALA A 47 43.76 30.49 1.20
CA ALA A 47 44.24 29.85 -0.03
C ALA A 47 43.43 28.59 -0.37
N PRO A 48 43.14 28.33 -1.66
CA PRO A 48 42.65 27.04 -2.13
C PRO A 48 43.82 26.12 -2.52
N THR A 49 43.68 24.83 -2.22
CA THR A 49 44.61 23.77 -2.63
C THR A 49 43.87 22.49 -3.02
N THR A 50 44.59 21.48 -3.50
CA THR A 50 44.04 20.16 -3.86
C THR A 50 44.72 19.04 -3.08
N LEU A 51 43.95 18.04 -2.69
CA LEU A 51 44.43 16.78 -2.09
C LEU A 51 43.67 15.60 -2.70
N ALA A 52 44.34 14.46 -2.89
CA ALA A 52 43.68 13.22 -3.30
C ALA A 52 43.15 12.45 -2.08
N ALA A 53 41.92 11.94 -2.17
CA ALA A 53 41.32 11.10 -1.14
C ALA A 53 41.94 9.70 -1.11
N GLY A 54 42.19 9.21 0.09
CA GLY A 54 42.56 7.83 0.39
C GLY A 54 41.97 7.37 1.72
N THR A 55 42.24 6.13 2.13
CA THR A 55 41.71 5.59 3.39
C THR A 55 42.11 6.45 4.60
N SER A 56 43.38 6.88 4.63
CA SER A 56 43.80 8.07 5.37
C SER A 56 43.93 9.23 4.38
N THR A 57 43.24 10.34 4.64
CA THR A 57 43.26 11.55 3.82
C THR A 57 43.81 12.69 4.67
N ASP A 58 45.13 12.86 4.71
CA ASP A 58 45.78 13.79 5.64
C ASP A 58 45.52 15.26 5.29
N LEU A 59 44.51 15.86 5.92
CA LEU A 59 44.18 17.28 5.78
C LEU A 59 45.18 18.19 6.52
N GLY A 60 45.96 17.64 7.46
CA GLY A 60 47.05 18.32 8.15
C GLY A 60 48.30 18.48 7.30
N SER A 61 48.46 17.68 6.24
CA SER A 61 49.57 17.78 5.26
C SER A 61 49.52 19.03 4.36
N LYS A 62 48.54 19.92 4.57
CA LYS A 62 48.33 21.17 3.86
C LYS A 62 48.26 22.33 4.84
N ASP A 63 48.93 23.44 4.52
CA ASP A 63 48.78 24.68 5.29
C ASP A 63 47.41 25.32 4.98
N GLU A 64 47.00 25.24 3.72
CA GLU A 64 45.87 25.96 3.15
C GLU A 64 44.53 25.52 3.74
N THR A 65 43.66 26.48 4.13
CA THR A 65 42.40 26.17 4.81
C THR A 65 41.32 25.58 3.89
N PHE A 66 41.36 25.87 2.58
CA PHE A 66 40.37 25.40 1.61
C PHE A 66 40.96 24.28 0.73
N ILE A 67 40.46 23.06 0.89
CA ILE A 67 40.97 21.87 0.20
C ILE A 67 39.89 21.32 -0.74
N THR A 68 40.16 21.31 -2.04
CA THR A 68 39.36 20.50 -2.98
C THR A 68 39.86 19.07 -2.92
N LEU A 69 38.99 18.14 -2.52
CA LEU A 69 39.31 16.73 -2.39
C LEU A 69 38.97 15.96 -3.67
N THR A 70 39.97 15.27 -4.23
CA THR A 70 39.96 14.67 -5.56
C THR A 70 40.17 13.15 -5.53
N GLY A 71 40.10 12.50 -6.70
CA GLY A 71 40.10 11.03 -6.81
C GLY A 71 38.67 10.51 -7.00
N SER A 72 38.41 9.28 -6.59
CA SER A 72 37.08 8.67 -6.68
C SER A 72 36.96 7.44 -5.76
N ALA A 73 35.78 7.19 -5.20
CA ALA A 73 35.40 5.97 -4.48
C ALA A 73 36.28 5.59 -3.26
N ALA A 74 37.04 6.54 -2.71
CA ALA A 74 37.81 6.31 -1.48
C ALA A 74 36.89 6.20 -0.26
N THR A 75 37.14 5.19 0.59
CA THR A 75 36.51 5.02 1.91
C THR A 75 37.43 5.63 2.97
N VAL A 76 37.19 6.90 3.29
CA VAL A 76 37.98 7.68 4.24
C VAL A 76 37.61 7.28 5.68
N THR A 77 38.60 6.94 6.49
CA THR A 77 38.45 6.56 7.91
C THR A 77 39.24 7.46 8.87
N ALA A 78 40.22 8.23 8.35
CA ALA A 78 41.03 9.19 9.11
C ALA A 78 41.39 10.41 8.25
N LEU A 79 41.59 11.56 8.90
CA LEU A 79 41.89 12.84 8.23
C LEU A 79 43.30 13.38 8.55
N GLY A 80 44.23 12.50 8.95
CA GLY A 80 45.59 12.88 9.36
C GLY A 80 45.67 13.44 10.78
N THR A 81 46.87 13.87 11.18
CA THR A 81 47.15 14.36 12.56
C THR A 81 47.68 15.78 12.53
N VAL A 82 46.97 16.70 13.19
CA VAL A 82 47.38 18.10 13.39
C VAL A 82 46.94 18.57 14.79
N SER A 83 47.46 19.70 15.25
CA SER A 83 47.06 20.34 16.52
C SER A 83 45.55 20.60 16.61
N ALA A 84 45.01 20.56 17.83
CA ALA A 84 43.60 20.84 18.07
C ALA A 84 43.25 22.30 17.71
N GLY A 85 42.05 22.53 17.17
CA GLY A 85 41.56 23.84 16.76
C GLY A 85 41.86 24.23 15.30
N ILE A 86 42.78 23.53 14.61
CA ILE A 86 42.95 23.69 13.17
C ILE A 86 41.67 23.21 12.45
N TYR A 87 41.14 24.04 11.55
CA TYR A 87 39.96 23.75 10.76
C TYR A 87 40.26 23.79 9.27
N LYS A 88 39.55 22.95 8.50
CA LYS A 88 39.67 22.83 7.04
C LYS A 88 38.28 22.79 6.41
N TRP A 89 38.08 23.63 5.39
CA TRP A 89 36.93 23.56 4.49
C TRP A 89 37.27 22.62 3.35
N VAL A 90 36.47 21.56 3.18
CA VAL A 90 36.67 20.51 2.18
C VAL A 90 35.54 20.56 1.17
N ILE A 91 35.89 20.67 -0.12
CA ILE A 91 34.96 20.57 -1.25
C ILE A 91 35.21 19.23 -1.94
N PHE A 92 34.21 18.36 -2.01
CA PHE A 92 34.34 17.05 -2.64
C PHE A 92 34.18 17.18 -4.17
N ASN A 93 35.17 16.74 -4.95
CA ASN A 93 35.09 16.76 -6.42
C ASN A 93 34.44 15.48 -7.00
N ALA A 94 34.32 14.42 -6.21
CA ALA A 94 33.80 13.12 -6.62
C ALA A 94 33.07 12.40 -5.48
N ALA A 95 32.56 11.20 -5.74
CA ALA A 95 31.92 10.37 -4.72
C ALA A 95 32.96 9.71 -3.79
N HIS A 96 32.78 9.85 -2.48
CA HIS A 96 33.63 9.29 -1.43
C HIS A 96 32.80 8.86 -0.22
N VAL A 97 33.24 7.86 0.54
CA VAL A 97 32.56 7.45 1.78
C VAL A 97 33.36 7.93 2.98
N LEU A 98 32.78 8.82 3.78
CA LEU A 98 33.28 9.19 5.09
C LEU A 98 32.75 8.18 6.11
N THR A 99 33.65 7.46 6.76
CA THR A 99 33.30 6.44 7.78
C THR A 99 33.21 7.10 9.14
N HIS A 100 32.05 7.05 9.79
CA HIS A 100 31.88 7.61 11.13
C HIS A 100 32.64 6.78 12.17
N ASN A 101 33.36 7.47 13.05
CA ASN A 101 33.86 6.92 14.30
C ASN A 101 33.62 7.94 15.42
N ALA A 102 33.06 7.50 16.54
CA ALA A 102 32.67 8.36 17.66
C ALA A 102 33.84 9.10 18.35
N THR A 103 35.08 8.75 18.03
CA THR A 103 36.31 9.38 18.53
C THR A 103 37.12 10.02 17.40
N SER A 104 37.50 9.26 16.37
CA SER A 104 38.49 9.71 15.37
C SER A 104 37.91 10.50 14.19
N LEU A 105 36.68 10.22 13.77
CA LEU A 105 36.02 10.88 12.63
C LEU A 105 34.54 11.10 12.95
N ILE A 106 34.29 12.12 13.76
CA ILE A 106 32.98 12.46 14.30
C ILE A 106 32.21 13.25 13.25
N LEU A 107 31.45 12.53 12.42
CA LEU A 107 30.49 13.06 11.46
C LEU A 107 29.18 13.49 12.15
N PRO A 108 28.42 14.47 11.60
CA PRO A 108 27.06 14.74 12.06
C PRO A 108 26.20 13.47 11.95
N SER A 109 25.16 13.38 12.77
CA SER A 109 24.24 12.23 12.88
C SER A 109 24.81 10.88 13.35
N ALA A 110 26.11 10.80 13.69
CA ALA A 110 26.78 9.56 14.12
C ALA A 110 26.70 8.40 13.10
N ALA A 111 26.57 8.71 11.81
CA ALA A 111 26.44 7.75 10.71
C ALA A 111 27.42 8.05 9.58
N ASN A 112 27.73 7.04 8.77
CA ASN A 112 28.58 7.20 7.57
C ASN A 112 27.92 8.15 6.57
N ILE A 113 28.73 9.02 5.95
CA ILE A 113 28.26 9.94 4.90
C ILE A 113 28.88 9.50 3.58
N THR A 114 28.04 9.13 2.61
CA THR A 114 28.47 9.13 1.21
C THR A 114 28.38 10.56 0.71
N ALA A 115 29.54 11.14 0.42
CA ALA A 115 29.71 12.43 -0.23
C ALA A 115 29.57 12.27 -1.75
N ALA A 116 29.10 13.31 -2.42
CA ALA A 116 29.05 13.47 -3.86
C ALA A 116 29.89 14.66 -4.34
N SER A 117 30.04 14.79 -5.67
CA SER A 117 30.67 15.97 -6.27
C SER A 117 29.88 17.24 -5.96
N GLY A 118 30.58 18.29 -5.51
CA GLY A 118 30.02 19.57 -5.08
C GLY A 118 29.59 19.63 -3.60
N ASP A 119 29.62 18.52 -2.85
CA ASP A 119 29.34 18.56 -1.41
C ASP A 119 30.45 19.32 -0.67
N VAL A 120 30.11 20.01 0.42
CA VAL A 120 31.03 20.86 1.19
C VAL A 120 30.96 20.52 2.67
N ALA A 121 32.11 20.40 3.33
CA ALA A 121 32.23 20.12 4.76
C ALA A 121 33.24 21.04 5.45
N CYS A 122 33.03 21.31 6.74
CA CYS A 122 34.04 21.91 7.61
C CYS A 122 34.44 20.89 8.69
N PHE A 123 35.72 20.55 8.74
CA PHE A 123 36.30 19.66 9.75
C PHE A 123 37.20 20.46 10.70
N VAL A 124 37.10 20.20 11.99
CA VAL A 124 37.95 20.78 13.04
C VAL A 124 38.71 19.64 13.73
N SER A 125 40.03 19.78 13.84
CA SER A 125 40.88 18.85 14.59
C SER A 125 40.63 19.00 16.08
N LEU A 126 40.49 17.87 16.76
CA LEU A 126 40.47 17.74 18.22
C LEU A 126 41.85 17.29 18.76
N GLY A 127 42.86 17.20 17.90
CA GLY A 127 44.21 16.71 18.22
C GLY A 127 44.35 15.19 18.10
N SER A 128 45.60 14.72 18.02
CA SER A 128 45.97 13.29 18.03
C SER A 128 45.23 12.42 17.00
N GLY A 129 44.96 12.95 15.81
CA GLY A 129 44.28 12.25 14.71
C GLY A 129 42.75 12.26 14.79
N ASN A 130 42.17 12.92 15.79
CA ASN A 130 40.72 13.01 15.97
C ASN A 130 40.15 14.27 15.31
N TRP A 131 39.06 14.12 14.55
CA TRP A 131 38.41 15.21 13.83
C TRP A 131 36.91 15.20 14.03
N ARG A 132 36.30 16.40 14.05
CA ARG A 132 34.85 16.59 14.04
C ARG A 132 34.42 17.39 12.82
N CYS A 133 33.48 16.83 12.06
CA CYS A 133 32.75 17.57 11.04
C CYS A 133 31.73 18.47 11.74
N VAL A 134 31.96 19.78 11.73
CA VAL A 134 31.12 20.78 12.41
C VAL A 134 30.05 21.38 11.50
N SER A 135 30.23 21.25 10.18
CA SER A 135 29.22 21.58 9.18
C SER A 135 29.39 20.64 7.98
N TYR A 136 28.27 20.25 7.38
CA TYR A 136 28.22 19.49 6.13
C TYR A 136 27.00 19.97 5.34
N THR A 137 27.19 20.32 4.08
CA THR A 137 26.14 20.80 3.16
C THR A 137 26.24 20.02 1.85
N ARG A 138 25.12 19.45 1.40
CA ARG A 138 25.08 18.75 0.11
C ARG A 138 24.89 19.72 -1.05
N ALA A 139 25.50 19.43 -2.20
CA ALA A 139 25.33 20.18 -3.45
C ALA A 139 23.86 20.28 -3.87
N SER A 140 23.08 19.24 -3.54
CA SER A 140 21.63 19.14 -3.82
C SER A 140 20.74 19.89 -2.82
N GLY A 141 21.30 20.53 -1.79
CA GLY A 141 20.54 21.16 -0.69
C GLY A 141 19.83 20.17 0.26
N ASN A 142 19.87 18.87 -0.05
CA ASN A 142 19.24 17.83 0.77
C ASN A 142 19.92 17.67 2.14
N ASN A 143 19.11 17.32 3.14
CA ASN A 143 19.59 16.94 4.48
C ASN A 143 20.68 15.85 4.39
N VAL A 144 21.65 15.93 5.30
CA VAL A 144 22.83 15.03 5.32
C VAL A 144 22.46 13.60 5.71
N LEU A 145 21.38 13.43 6.49
CA LEU A 145 20.69 12.16 6.67
C LEU A 145 19.57 11.99 5.64
N ASN A 146 19.46 10.78 5.09
CA ASN A 146 18.29 10.33 4.33
C ASN A 146 17.12 9.88 5.23
N ALA A 147 17.30 9.92 6.56
CA ALA A 147 16.26 9.62 7.55
C ALA A 147 15.41 10.87 7.85
N SER A 148 14.49 11.20 6.95
CA SER A 148 13.45 12.21 7.22
C SER A 148 12.38 11.59 8.15
N THR A 149 12.62 11.61 9.45
CA THR A 149 11.59 11.28 10.44
C THR A 149 10.70 12.50 10.67
N PHE A 150 9.45 12.41 10.22
CA PHE A 150 8.45 13.43 10.46
C PHE A 150 7.77 13.22 11.83
N GLY A 151 7.27 14.29 12.44
CA GLY A 151 6.40 14.18 13.62
C GLY A 151 5.04 13.59 13.26
N ASP A 152 4.18 13.40 14.26
CA ASP A 152 2.86 12.81 14.04
C ASP A 152 1.95 13.71 13.18
N GLY A 153 2.02 15.02 13.38
CA GLY A 153 1.10 15.97 12.76
C GLY A 153 -0.33 15.83 13.27
N THR A 154 -1.26 16.54 12.65
CA THR A 154 -2.70 16.43 12.92
C THR A 154 -3.51 16.54 11.62
N VAL A 155 -4.82 16.29 11.69
CA VAL A 155 -5.69 16.38 10.51
C VAL A 155 -5.76 17.78 9.87
N GLY A 156 -5.55 18.85 10.65
CA GLY A 156 -5.47 20.23 10.17
C GLY A 156 -4.06 20.82 10.11
N ALA A 157 -3.03 19.98 10.34
CA ALA A 157 -1.62 20.33 10.20
C ALA A 157 -0.80 19.03 9.98
N PRO A 158 -0.91 18.39 8.80
CA PRO A 158 -0.16 17.20 8.46
C PRO A 158 1.37 17.41 8.50
N SER A 159 2.11 16.36 8.86
CA SER A 159 3.56 16.44 9.06
C SER A 159 4.37 16.30 7.77
N ILE A 160 3.74 15.84 6.69
CA ILE A 160 4.21 15.98 5.31
C ILE A 160 3.10 16.74 4.56
N THR A 161 3.39 17.92 4.03
CA THR A 161 2.38 18.83 3.46
C THR A 161 2.96 19.66 2.30
N PHE A 162 2.11 20.42 1.59
CA PHE A 162 2.51 21.22 0.43
C PHE A 162 2.74 22.68 0.82
N ALA A 163 3.78 23.33 0.27
CA ALA A 163 4.21 24.66 0.72
C ALA A 163 3.16 25.79 0.54
N ALA A 164 2.10 25.58 -0.25
CA ALA A 164 0.99 26.50 -0.46
C ALA A 164 -0.36 25.99 0.08
N ASP A 165 -0.40 24.79 0.64
CA ASP A 165 -1.60 24.08 1.11
C ASP A 165 -1.17 23.22 2.32
N LEU A 166 -1.21 23.86 3.50
CA LEU A 166 -0.64 23.35 4.75
C LEU A 166 -1.57 22.42 5.54
N ASP A 167 -2.81 22.24 5.08
CA ASP A 167 -3.80 21.34 5.69
C ASP A 167 -4.04 20.06 4.86
N THR A 168 -3.50 20.00 3.64
CA THR A 168 -3.45 18.81 2.78
C THR A 168 -2.11 18.09 2.90
N GLY A 169 -2.11 16.76 3.07
CA GLY A 169 -0.88 16.01 3.30
C GLY A 169 -1.04 14.64 3.98
N LEU A 170 0.02 14.17 4.63
CA LEU A 170 0.05 12.94 5.42
C LEU A 170 0.27 13.24 6.91
N TYR A 171 -0.43 12.50 7.78
CA TYR A 171 -0.25 12.56 9.24
C TYR A 171 -0.45 11.19 9.88
N ARG A 172 -0.09 11.04 11.16
CA ARG A 172 -0.17 9.80 11.93
C ARG A 172 -1.19 9.96 13.05
N SER A 173 -2.42 9.45 12.89
CA SER A 173 -3.47 9.59 13.92
C SER A 173 -3.26 8.70 15.15
N GLY A 174 -2.37 7.71 15.07
CA GLY A 174 -2.14 6.74 16.14
C GLY A 174 -1.02 5.75 15.83
N THR A 175 -0.77 4.83 16.77
CA THR A 175 0.23 3.77 16.59
C THR A 175 -0.11 2.92 15.36
N ASN A 176 0.88 2.70 14.49
CA ASN A 176 0.76 1.99 13.21
C ASN A 176 -0.42 2.47 12.32
N THR A 177 -0.80 3.75 12.38
CA THR A 177 -1.93 4.31 11.62
C THR A 177 -1.53 5.59 10.90
N VAL A 178 -1.56 5.58 9.57
CA VAL A 178 -1.27 6.73 8.71
C VAL A 178 -2.53 7.21 8.00
N ASN A 179 -2.69 8.52 7.88
CA ASN A 179 -3.87 9.18 7.33
C ASN A 179 -3.48 10.14 6.21
N VAL A 180 -4.40 10.32 5.27
CA VAL A 180 -4.35 11.41 4.29
C VAL A 180 -5.28 12.51 4.76
N ALA A 181 -4.77 13.73 4.88
CA ALA A 181 -5.53 14.95 5.09
C ALA A 181 -5.70 15.69 3.75
N ALA A 182 -6.85 16.32 3.55
CA ALA A 182 -7.09 17.30 2.49
C ALA A 182 -8.17 18.30 2.95
N GLY A 183 -7.93 19.61 2.80
CA GLY A 183 -8.85 20.63 3.31
C GLY A 183 -9.05 20.56 4.83
N GLY A 184 -8.02 20.14 5.56
CA GLY A 184 -8.06 19.89 7.01
C GLY A 184 -8.92 18.69 7.46
N ALA A 185 -9.33 17.81 6.54
CA ALA A 185 -10.19 16.65 6.81
C ALA A 185 -9.50 15.31 6.47
N SER A 186 -9.74 14.26 7.26
CA SER A 186 -9.18 12.92 7.01
C SER A 186 -9.93 12.21 5.89
N VAL A 187 -9.40 12.25 4.68
CA VAL A 187 -9.99 11.61 3.49
C VAL A 187 -9.60 10.13 3.33
N ALA A 188 -8.54 9.69 4.00
CA ALA A 188 -8.20 8.27 4.11
C ALA A 188 -7.49 7.95 5.45
N SER A 189 -7.61 6.70 5.90
CA SER A 189 -6.99 6.18 7.12
C SER A 189 -6.55 4.73 6.90
N PHE A 190 -5.29 4.43 7.19
CA PHE A 190 -4.65 3.13 6.99
C PHE A 190 -3.98 2.70 8.30
N ALA A 191 -4.71 1.92 9.10
CA ALA A 191 -4.21 1.27 10.30
C ALA A 191 -3.60 -0.10 9.97
N ALA A 192 -2.87 -0.68 10.93
CA ALA A 192 -2.58 -2.11 10.91
C ALA A 192 -3.87 -2.91 10.73
N ALA A 193 -3.87 -3.85 9.76
CA ALA A 193 -5.02 -4.64 9.31
C ALA A 193 -6.10 -3.94 8.44
N VAL A 194 -5.78 -2.85 7.72
CA VAL A 194 -6.62 -2.32 6.62
C VAL A 194 -6.21 -2.92 5.26
N GLY A 195 -7.18 -3.50 4.53
CA GLY A 195 -7.00 -4.01 3.16
C GLY A 195 -7.29 -2.96 2.08
N ILE A 196 -6.60 -3.05 0.92
CA ILE A 196 -6.64 -2.05 -0.18
C ILE A 196 -6.95 -2.76 -1.52
N THR A 197 -7.62 -2.06 -2.44
CA THR A 197 -8.22 -2.60 -3.69
C THR A 197 -7.61 -1.94 -4.95
N PRO A 198 -7.44 -2.63 -6.11
CA PRO A 198 -6.24 -2.44 -6.95
C PRO A 198 -6.44 -1.82 -8.35
N THR A 199 -5.36 -1.80 -9.15
CA THR A 199 -5.12 -0.97 -10.35
C THR A 199 -5.53 -1.55 -11.72
N THR A 200 -6.40 -2.56 -11.79
CA THR A 200 -7.04 -3.00 -13.06
C THR A 200 -8.56 -2.96 -12.99
N THR A 201 -9.15 -3.32 -11.85
CA THR A 201 -10.51 -2.91 -11.47
C THR A 201 -10.50 -2.32 -10.05
N PHE A 202 -10.69 -1.01 -10.00
CA PHE A 202 -11.07 -0.25 -8.81
C PHE A 202 -12.53 0.18 -8.97
N THR A 203 -13.32 0.12 -7.89
CA THR A 203 -14.66 0.73 -7.82
C THR A 203 -14.74 1.50 -6.49
N VAL A 204 -14.29 2.77 -6.41
CA VAL A 204 -14.76 4.01 -7.08
C VAL A 204 -16.07 4.55 -6.48
N SER A 205 -16.12 5.88 -6.33
CA SER A 205 -17.33 6.67 -6.11
C SER A 205 -17.27 7.95 -6.95
N GLY A 206 -18.36 8.45 -7.54
CA GLY A 206 -19.39 9.19 -6.78
C GLY A 206 -20.77 8.59 -6.41
N GLY A 207 -21.26 7.40 -6.76
CA GLY A 207 -20.72 6.27 -7.52
C GLY A 207 -20.44 5.01 -6.69
N THR A 208 -20.49 5.08 -5.35
CA THR A 208 -19.99 4.02 -4.47
C THR A 208 -20.87 2.76 -4.45
N THR A 209 -20.25 1.59 -4.53
CA THR A 209 -20.66 0.41 -3.75
C THR A 209 -19.39 -0.43 -3.48
N ILE A 210 -18.75 -0.41 -2.30
CA ILE A 210 -19.20 -0.71 -0.93
C ILE A 210 -19.40 -2.23 -0.71
N THR A 211 -18.36 -2.88 -0.17
CA THR A 211 -18.47 -4.17 0.53
C THR A 211 -18.46 -3.88 2.02
N LEU A 212 -19.52 -4.31 2.72
CA LEU A 212 -19.68 -4.09 4.16
C LEU A 212 -19.47 -5.40 4.91
N THR A 213 -18.80 -5.31 6.06
CA THR A 213 -18.86 -6.35 7.11
C THR A 213 -19.83 -5.88 8.19
N PRO A 214 -21.15 -6.10 8.03
CA PRO A 214 -22.13 -5.72 9.04
C PRO A 214 -21.93 -6.56 10.30
N GLY A 215 -21.86 -5.90 11.45
CA GLY A 215 -22.36 -6.54 12.67
C GLY A 215 -23.85 -6.81 12.48
N GLU A 216 -24.25 -8.08 12.61
CA GLU A 216 -25.63 -8.60 12.56
C GLU A 216 -26.65 -7.84 11.67
N GLY A 217 -26.46 -7.83 10.34
CA GLY A 217 -27.56 -7.58 9.38
C GLY A 217 -27.27 -6.67 8.18
N GLY A 218 -26.60 -7.18 7.15
CA GLY A 218 -26.39 -6.47 5.87
C GLY A 218 -26.05 -7.42 4.71
N ALA A 219 -25.87 -6.89 3.48
CA ALA A 219 -25.79 -7.67 2.24
C ALA A 219 -24.89 -7.05 1.14
N LEU A 220 -24.67 -7.80 0.06
CA LEU A 220 -23.77 -7.52 -1.08
C LEU A 220 -24.52 -7.53 -2.43
N THR A 221 -23.95 -6.95 -3.51
CA THR A 221 -24.54 -6.93 -4.87
C THR A 221 -23.44 -6.96 -5.95
N ILE A 222 -23.70 -7.61 -7.09
CA ILE A 222 -22.73 -7.86 -8.19
C ILE A 222 -23.45 -7.71 -9.55
N ASN A 223 -22.81 -7.08 -10.56
CA ASN A 223 -23.35 -6.95 -11.92
C ASN A 223 -22.22 -6.91 -12.99
N PRO A 224 -22.07 -7.92 -13.87
CA PRO A 224 -21.01 -7.95 -14.89
C PRO A 224 -21.43 -7.33 -16.23
N LEU A 225 -20.56 -6.49 -16.82
CA LEU A 225 -20.62 -6.15 -18.25
C LEU A 225 -19.72 -7.10 -19.06
N GLY A 226 -20.32 -8.00 -19.81
CA GLY A 226 -19.63 -8.99 -20.63
C GLY A 226 -20.49 -10.24 -20.84
N THR A 227 -20.03 -11.17 -21.69
CA THR A 227 -20.67 -12.49 -21.85
C THR A 227 -20.78 -13.19 -20.50
N GLY A 228 -21.98 -13.68 -20.17
CA GLY A 228 -22.36 -14.04 -18.81
C GLY A 228 -21.50 -15.11 -18.12
N VAL A 229 -21.59 -15.15 -16.79
CA VAL A 229 -20.83 -16.06 -15.91
C VAL A 229 -20.93 -17.52 -16.38
N THR A 230 -19.86 -17.99 -17.01
CA THR A 230 -19.76 -19.36 -17.52
C THR A 230 -19.26 -20.26 -16.39
N GLY A 231 -20.20 -20.93 -15.71
CA GLY A 231 -19.90 -21.86 -14.62
C GLY A 231 -19.56 -21.21 -13.27
N GLY A 232 -20.26 -20.12 -12.90
CA GLY A 232 -20.08 -19.47 -11.59
C GLY A 232 -21.40 -18.93 -11.01
N ASP A 233 -21.60 -19.14 -9.71
CA ASP A 233 -22.84 -18.82 -9.00
C ASP A 233 -22.84 -17.40 -8.39
N ILE A 234 -23.99 -16.74 -8.36
CA ILE A 234 -24.24 -15.55 -7.54
C ILE A 234 -24.98 -15.99 -6.27
N ASN A 235 -24.25 -16.18 -5.18
CA ASN A 235 -24.77 -16.76 -3.94
C ASN A 235 -25.23 -15.67 -2.94
N LEU A 236 -26.55 -15.51 -2.75
CA LEU A 236 -27.14 -14.57 -1.79
C LEU A 236 -27.57 -15.29 -0.49
N ILE A 237 -26.62 -15.49 0.43
CA ILE A 237 -26.90 -16.02 1.77
C ILE A 237 -27.30 -14.87 2.70
N SER A 238 -28.57 -14.83 3.14
CA SER A 238 -28.96 -14.06 4.33
C SER A 238 -28.59 -14.82 5.60
N GLY A 239 -28.25 -14.10 6.67
CA GLY A 239 -28.08 -14.68 8.01
C GLY A 239 -29.40 -15.18 8.61
N ALA A 240 -29.46 -15.30 9.95
CA ALA A 240 -30.64 -15.78 10.67
C ALA A 240 -31.93 -14.96 10.40
N GLY A 241 -31.79 -13.70 9.98
CA GLY A 241 -32.87 -12.90 9.43
C GLY A 241 -33.10 -13.18 7.94
N SER A 242 -34.27 -13.73 7.60
CA SER A 242 -34.78 -13.76 6.22
C SER A 242 -34.97 -12.33 5.67
N THR A 243 -34.98 -12.18 4.34
CA THR A 243 -35.27 -10.92 3.64
C THR A 243 -36.74 -10.51 3.83
N THR A 244 -37.08 -10.00 5.02
CA THR A 244 -38.44 -9.62 5.42
C THR A 244 -38.99 -8.53 4.50
N GLY A 245 -40.00 -8.86 3.70
CA GLY A 245 -40.58 -7.97 2.68
C GLY A 245 -39.78 -7.87 1.36
N GLY A 246 -38.64 -8.54 1.25
CA GLY A 246 -37.81 -8.59 0.05
C GLY A 246 -38.18 -9.73 -0.90
N THR A 247 -37.73 -9.64 -2.16
CA THR A 247 -37.81 -10.75 -3.13
C THR A 247 -36.42 -11.07 -3.68
N VAL A 248 -36.00 -12.34 -3.58
CA VAL A 248 -34.86 -12.84 -4.36
C VAL A 248 -35.36 -13.06 -5.78
N LYS A 249 -34.76 -12.35 -6.75
CA LYS A 249 -35.11 -12.45 -8.17
C LYS A 249 -33.96 -13.05 -8.94
N LEU A 250 -34.25 -14.09 -9.71
CA LEU A 250 -33.33 -14.71 -10.67
C LEU A 250 -33.93 -14.51 -12.06
N GLN A 251 -33.20 -13.83 -12.95
CA GLN A 251 -33.67 -13.49 -14.29
C GLN A 251 -32.49 -13.55 -15.26
N ALA A 252 -32.63 -14.33 -16.34
CA ALA A 252 -31.65 -14.39 -17.41
C ALA A 252 -31.91 -13.34 -18.51
N GLY A 253 -30.86 -13.02 -19.26
CA GLY A 253 -30.98 -12.24 -20.51
C GLY A 253 -31.50 -13.07 -21.68
N ALA A 254 -31.40 -12.54 -22.90
CA ALA A 254 -31.97 -13.14 -24.11
C ALA A 254 -31.46 -14.56 -24.46
N GLY A 255 -30.32 -15.00 -23.89
CA GLY A 255 -29.84 -16.39 -24.02
C GLY A 255 -30.56 -17.40 -23.10
N GLY A 256 -31.34 -16.96 -22.12
CA GLY A 256 -31.99 -17.84 -21.13
C GLY A 256 -31.03 -18.45 -20.11
N ILE A 257 -31.53 -19.42 -19.33
CA ILE A 257 -30.71 -20.32 -18.51
C ILE A 257 -30.55 -21.61 -19.33
N THR A 258 -29.48 -21.71 -20.11
CA THR A 258 -29.26 -22.83 -21.05
C THR A 258 -28.86 -24.15 -20.38
N SER A 259 -28.34 -24.10 -19.15
CA SER A 259 -27.96 -25.27 -18.36
C SER A 259 -27.82 -24.89 -16.88
N GLY A 260 -28.58 -25.54 -15.99
CA GLY A 260 -28.54 -25.32 -14.55
C GLY A 260 -29.91 -25.49 -13.88
N ASN A 261 -29.92 -25.85 -12.59
CA ASN A 261 -31.14 -25.98 -11.79
C ASN A 261 -31.43 -24.69 -11.01
N ILE A 262 -32.71 -24.49 -10.63
CA ILE A 262 -33.09 -23.58 -9.54
C ILE A 262 -33.47 -24.44 -8.34
N ASP A 263 -32.47 -24.87 -7.57
CA ASP A 263 -32.65 -25.80 -6.45
C ASP A 263 -33.09 -25.08 -5.15
N PHE A 264 -34.30 -25.39 -4.67
CA PHE A 264 -34.89 -24.81 -3.47
C PHE A 264 -34.66 -25.69 -2.23
N TRP A 265 -33.43 -25.67 -1.68
CA TRP A 265 -33.08 -26.45 -0.48
C TRP A 265 -33.57 -25.79 0.83
N ARG A 266 -34.01 -26.60 1.81
CA ARG A 266 -34.42 -26.13 3.15
C ARG A 266 -34.09 -27.15 4.24
N ASN A 267 -33.71 -26.66 5.43
CA ASN A 267 -33.58 -27.48 6.64
C ASN A 267 -34.90 -27.48 7.44
N ILE A 268 -35.24 -28.57 8.14
CA ILE A 268 -36.62 -28.87 8.58
C ILE A 268 -36.68 -29.29 10.05
N THR A 269 -37.61 -28.71 10.82
CA THR A 269 -37.98 -29.22 12.17
C THR A 269 -39.46 -29.01 12.51
N THR A 270 -40.05 -27.87 12.11
CA THR A 270 -41.50 -27.63 12.14
C THR A 270 -41.96 -27.01 10.81
N SER A 271 -43.16 -27.36 10.33
CA SER A 271 -43.63 -26.92 9.00
C SER A 271 -45.14 -27.03 8.80
N PRO A 272 -45.82 -26.00 8.28
CA PRO A 272 -46.98 -26.19 7.43
C PRO A 272 -46.53 -26.90 6.14
N ARG A 273 -47.28 -27.90 5.66
CA ARG A 273 -46.95 -28.57 4.39
C ARG A 273 -47.06 -27.59 3.22
N TYR A 274 -46.18 -27.73 2.23
CA TYR A 274 -46.20 -26.92 1.00
C TYR A 274 -47.55 -27.08 0.28
N GLY A 275 -48.36 -26.02 0.27
CA GLY A 275 -49.76 -26.08 -0.14
C GLY A 275 -50.06 -25.18 -1.32
N SER A 276 -50.02 -25.72 -2.55
CA SER A 276 -50.55 -25.03 -3.72
C SER A 276 -52.08 -24.97 -3.64
N ARG A 277 -52.66 -23.78 -3.79
CA ARG A 277 -54.13 -23.60 -3.83
C ARG A 277 -54.65 -24.17 -5.16
N PRO A 278 -55.69 -25.01 -5.16
CA PRO A 278 -55.49 -26.47 -5.24
C PRO A 278 -54.82 -27.02 -6.49
N ARG A 279 -54.59 -26.19 -7.52
CA ARG A 279 -53.78 -26.44 -8.72
C ARG A 279 -53.03 -25.19 -9.12
N GLY A 280 -51.94 -24.92 -8.39
CA GLY A 280 -50.89 -24.05 -8.90
C GLY A 280 -50.27 -24.70 -10.12
N ILE A 281 -50.75 -24.30 -11.30
CA ILE A 281 -50.26 -24.80 -12.59
C ILE A 281 -48.92 -24.12 -12.89
N LEU A 282 -47.89 -24.92 -13.21
CA LEU A 282 -46.60 -24.40 -13.65
C LEU A 282 -46.69 -24.13 -15.16
N VAL A 283 -46.98 -22.88 -15.53
CA VAL A 283 -47.13 -22.49 -16.95
C VAL A 283 -45.76 -22.26 -17.59
N GLY A 284 -45.49 -22.95 -18.69
CA GLY A 284 -44.55 -22.50 -19.71
C GLY A 284 -43.07 -22.78 -19.43
N ILE A 285 -42.57 -23.88 -19.99
CA ILE A 285 -41.20 -23.95 -20.49
C ILE A 285 -41.33 -24.13 -22.01
N SER A 286 -40.82 -23.19 -22.79
CA SER A 286 -40.88 -23.19 -24.25
C SER A 286 -39.47 -23.16 -24.83
N GLY A 287 -38.98 -24.34 -25.18
CA GLY A 287 -37.64 -24.59 -25.72
C GLY A 287 -37.46 -26.10 -25.82
N GLY A 288 -37.39 -26.63 -27.04
CA GLY A 288 -37.50 -28.07 -27.29
C GLY A 288 -36.25 -28.68 -27.91
N SER A 289 -35.95 -29.91 -27.49
CA SER A 289 -35.20 -30.91 -28.25
C SER A 289 -35.95 -32.25 -28.18
N ALA A 290 -35.47 -33.29 -28.86
CA ALA A 290 -36.25 -34.49 -29.15
C ALA A 290 -36.69 -35.31 -27.91
N GLU A 291 -37.75 -36.12 -28.12
CA GLU A 291 -38.31 -37.13 -27.21
C GLU A 291 -39.08 -36.64 -25.95
N TYR A 292 -40.31 -36.18 -26.21
CA TYR A 292 -41.50 -36.31 -25.34
C TYR A 292 -41.44 -35.89 -23.85
N PRO A 293 -41.65 -34.59 -23.53
CA PRO A 293 -42.15 -34.21 -22.21
C PRO A 293 -43.62 -34.62 -22.05
N THR A 294 -43.90 -35.69 -21.29
CA THR A 294 -45.28 -36.12 -21.00
C THR A 294 -45.90 -35.30 -19.87
N ILE A 295 -47.03 -34.65 -20.14
CA ILE A 295 -47.74 -33.78 -19.19
C ILE A 295 -49.00 -34.49 -18.67
N THR A 296 -49.06 -34.76 -17.37
CA THR A 296 -50.23 -35.38 -16.72
C THR A 296 -50.94 -34.39 -15.79
N LEU A 297 -52.08 -33.84 -16.22
CA LEU A 297 -53.00 -33.11 -15.35
C LEU A 297 -54.03 -34.06 -14.73
N VAL A 298 -54.34 -33.87 -13.44
CA VAL A 298 -55.52 -34.47 -12.79
C VAL A 298 -56.31 -33.35 -12.13
N ALA A 299 -57.39 -32.88 -12.77
CA ALA A 299 -58.20 -31.74 -12.33
C ALA A 299 -59.40 -32.16 -11.45
N ALA A 300 -59.51 -31.59 -10.25
CA ALA A 300 -60.65 -31.79 -9.35
C ALA A 300 -61.32 -30.44 -9.05
N HIS A 301 -62.62 -30.37 -9.34
CA HIS A 301 -63.51 -29.26 -9.00
C HIS A 301 -64.50 -29.70 -7.90
N HIS A 302 -65.07 -28.71 -7.22
CA HIS A 302 -66.17 -28.81 -6.26
C HIS A 302 -67.05 -27.58 -6.56
N ARG A 303 -68.38 -27.61 -6.73
CA ARG A 303 -69.45 -28.63 -6.76
C ARG A 303 -70.47 -28.18 -7.86
N PRO A 304 -71.72 -28.69 -8.02
CA PRO A 304 -72.43 -29.82 -7.40
C PRO A 304 -73.16 -30.76 -8.41
N SER A 305 -74.05 -31.61 -7.89
CA SER A 305 -75.10 -32.40 -8.55
C SER A 305 -74.71 -33.69 -9.30
N SER A 306 -75.49 -34.76 -9.02
CA SER A 306 -75.72 -36.00 -9.78
C SER A 306 -74.55 -36.81 -10.37
N GLY A 307 -74.47 -38.10 -10.00
CA GLY A 307 -73.87 -39.16 -10.83
C GLY A 307 -72.48 -39.67 -10.42
N LEU A 308 -72.40 -40.46 -9.35
CA LEU A 308 -71.16 -41.16 -8.99
C LEU A 308 -71.02 -42.46 -9.80
N ILE A 309 -70.20 -42.47 -10.86
CA ILE A 309 -69.87 -43.69 -11.62
C ILE A 309 -68.35 -43.81 -11.78
N TRP A 310 -67.74 -44.73 -11.04
CA TRP A 310 -66.37 -45.19 -11.31
C TRP A 310 -66.38 -46.32 -12.35
N ARG A 311 -65.52 -46.22 -13.36
CA ARG A 311 -65.15 -47.34 -14.25
C ARG A 311 -63.65 -47.30 -14.54
N SER A 312 -62.87 -48.07 -13.80
CA SER A 312 -61.51 -48.41 -14.20
C SER A 312 -61.56 -49.40 -15.38
N ARG A 313 -60.69 -49.22 -16.37
CA ARG A 313 -60.50 -50.17 -17.48
C ARG A 313 -59.02 -50.31 -17.79
N SER A 314 -58.44 -51.43 -17.37
CA SER A 314 -57.19 -51.97 -17.90
C SER A 314 -57.47 -53.42 -18.29
N LEU A 315 -56.92 -53.87 -19.42
CA LEU A 315 -57.30 -55.14 -20.06
C LEU A 315 -56.07 -55.84 -20.62
N SER A 316 -55.62 -56.87 -19.92
CA SER A 316 -54.69 -57.88 -20.41
C SER A 316 -54.91 -59.19 -19.62
N GLY A 317 -55.43 -60.21 -20.30
CA GLY A 317 -55.44 -61.60 -19.82
C GLY A 317 -54.42 -62.44 -20.61
N PRO A 318 -54.63 -63.75 -20.80
CA PRO A 318 -55.69 -64.60 -20.23
C PRO A 318 -55.16 -65.91 -19.61
N HIS A 319 -56.03 -66.69 -18.96
CA HIS A 319 -56.19 -68.13 -19.28
C HIS A 319 -57.51 -68.69 -18.72
N LEU A 320 -57.91 -69.89 -19.20
CA LEU A 320 -59.26 -70.46 -19.06
C LEU A 320 -59.28 -71.69 -18.13
N GLY A 321 -60.37 -71.86 -17.36
CA GLY A 321 -60.66 -73.06 -16.55
C GLY A 321 -62.13 -73.05 -16.06
N PRO A 322 -62.90 -74.17 -16.12
CA PRO A 322 -64.35 -74.13 -16.03
C PRO A 322 -64.97 -74.40 -14.64
N ARG A 323 -66.28 -74.11 -14.57
CA ARG A 323 -67.20 -74.31 -13.43
C ARG A 323 -67.23 -75.74 -12.88
N GLN A 324 -67.49 -75.87 -11.58
CA GLN A 324 -68.31 -76.93 -10.98
C GLN A 324 -69.24 -76.28 -9.93
N SER A 325 -70.39 -76.91 -9.67
CA SER A 325 -71.46 -76.37 -8.82
C SER A 325 -71.98 -77.42 -7.85
N TRP A 326 -72.11 -77.08 -6.57
CA TRP A 326 -72.84 -77.89 -5.59
C TRP A 326 -73.77 -77.00 -4.75
N LEU A 327 -74.96 -77.52 -4.43
CA LEU A 327 -76.09 -76.74 -3.92
C LEU A 327 -76.91 -77.57 -2.93
N THR A 328 -76.56 -77.51 -1.64
CA THR A 328 -77.29 -78.08 -0.49
C THR A 328 -76.71 -77.48 0.81
N SER A 329 -77.46 -77.19 1.88
CA SER A 329 -78.92 -77.09 2.01
C SER A 329 -79.28 -76.18 3.20
N ILE A 330 -80.43 -75.50 3.14
CA ILE A 330 -81.14 -75.00 4.33
C ILE A 330 -82.50 -75.69 4.36
N ARG A 331 -82.94 -76.12 5.56
CA ARG A 331 -84.10 -77.02 5.76
C ARG A 331 -85.40 -76.27 6.08
N THR A 332 -86.46 -76.61 5.32
CA THR A 332 -87.85 -76.95 5.76
C THR A 332 -88.48 -76.23 6.98
N THR A 333 -89.74 -75.74 6.98
CA THR A 333 -90.95 -76.20 6.24
C THR A 333 -92.00 -75.08 6.07
N GLN A 334 -92.98 -75.28 5.15
CA GLN A 334 -94.17 -74.45 4.94
C GLN A 334 -95.27 -74.58 6.01
N ARG A 335 -96.23 -73.63 6.04
CA ARG A 335 -97.64 -73.77 5.58
C ARG A 335 -98.30 -72.37 5.50
N ARG A 336 -98.92 -71.94 4.39
CA ARG A 336 -100.23 -72.28 3.77
C ARG A 336 -101.46 -71.82 4.59
N ARG A 337 -102.20 -70.84 4.02
CA ARG A 337 -103.62 -70.46 4.22
C ARG A 337 -104.11 -70.26 5.67
N TRP A 338 -104.86 -69.21 5.98
CA TRP A 338 -105.56 -68.27 5.09
C TRP A 338 -104.67 -67.12 4.63
#